data_AF-A0A9P5UYL0-F1
#
_entry.id   AF-A0A9P5UYL0-F1
#
_cell.length_a   1.000
_cell.length_b   1.000
_cell.length_c   1.000
_cell.angle_alpha   90.00
_cell.angle_beta   90.00
_cell.angle_gamma   90.00
#
_symmetry.space_group_name_H-M   'P 1'
#
loop_
_entity.id
_entity.type
_entity.pdbx_description
1 polymer ?
#
loop_
_entity_poly.entity_id
_entity_poly.type
_entity_poly.pdbx_seq_one_letter_code
_entity_poly.pdbx_strand_id
1 'polypeptide(L)'
;MSIPVYSNPCLVGTTQGVFLIGVSDSILNRLEVNPLTLANINAPSVGAALTATHTYWDNTSPKVCTNYPANPTGPATIHVQQFGAYHSYDGNVFPSGVIEIPSGFNGVAFTSPKNFAFVANAGPISWAAALTNTTGSSTGSSWFGVRVNGTDGLQGYRDPTMNVYPTSAPLVSVGTFTASTSANGSGKLVVFDNAGAGRIFPALGYPTLNPQVGGQVLTLGAPNSVNMNSIILTSKSIPINAGSIGYILDQAVDGSSVLYSIDPSVSAALTAVAVNGDVPSLTVNTAATWNDAKIYLYIVSAGIPRFNVFDTVSGTWSGPGLVKPYAPVTTTRSGSSGTSGVPRPTITESPGRNSTPIGAIVGGVVGGLVLIALVAFLFVRNRRKGYKQPAAAAPMSAYQEPHKPDGDNYALQQQQYAQQQFAQQQQFGEQQQFPQQQQFPQQQQFLQQQQFPQQQQFPQQQQFLPQQQFLPQQQFLPQQQLPQQQYQQQQAPFLPQQQQQQQTFLQAQQAPYNHMSSQPSQPSPTFADHLNQRQSGYGYTPPTLIPQQPLDSPIIFQTQSNSSNSPPHSAQVSYVAAPGVATPQTSPRNPQTPQ
;
A
#
# COMPACT_ATOMS: atom_id res chain seq x y z
N MET A 1 9.97 0.41 26.04
CA MET A 1 10.75 -0.62 25.32
C MET A 1 11.62 0.05 24.29
N SER A 2 12.79 -0.50 23.97
CA SER A 2 13.61 0.00 22.85
C SER A 2 12.90 -0.23 21.53
N ILE A 3 13.11 0.65 20.55
CA ILE A 3 12.58 0.48 19.20
C ILE A 3 13.28 -0.72 18.56
N PRO A 4 12.55 -1.72 18.02
CA PRO A 4 13.17 -2.87 17.38
C PRO A 4 13.87 -2.44 16.08
N VAL A 5 14.91 -3.19 15.73
CA VAL A 5 15.64 -3.06 14.47
C VAL A 5 15.24 -4.21 13.57
N TYR A 6 14.73 -3.88 12.38
CA TYR A 6 14.39 -4.86 11.36
C TYR A 6 15.23 -4.64 10.11
N SER A 7 15.67 -5.72 9.50
CA SER A 7 16.35 -5.70 8.20
C SER A 7 15.39 -5.28 7.07
N ASN A 8 14.16 -5.79 7.09
CA ASN A 8 13.13 -5.50 6.08
C ASN A 8 11.79 -5.10 6.74
N PRO A 9 11.73 -3.90 7.37
CA PRO A 9 10.51 -3.39 7.97
C PRO A 9 9.49 -2.98 6.91
N CYS A 10 8.22 -2.91 7.33
CA CYS A 10 7.23 -2.06 6.70
C CYS A 10 6.61 -1.14 7.76
N LEU A 11 6.09 0.00 7.33
CA LEU A 11 5.28 0.89 8.15
C LEU A 11 3.85 0.91 7.61
N VAL A 12 2.89 1.12 8.50
CA VAL A 12 1.50 1.39 8.12
C VAL A 12 0.91 2.44 9.05
N GLY A 13 0.24 3.43 8.45
CA GLY A 13 -0.56 4.42 9.13
C GLY A 13 -2.01 3.98 9.22
N THR A 14 -2.63 4.17 10.37
CA THR A 14 -4.06 3.96 10.59
C THR A 14 -4.63 5.10 11.41
N THR A 15 -5.95 5.14 11.55
CA THR A 15 -6.66 6.05 12.45
C THR A 15 -6.25 5.89 13.92
N GLN A 16 -5.60 4.79 14.29
CA GLN A 16 -5.12 4.52 15.65
C GLN A 16 -3.65 4.92 15.86
N GLY A 17 -2.93 5.28 14.80
CA GLY A 17 -1.51 5.65 14.87
C GLY A 17 -0.68 4.96 13.80
N VAL A 18 0.61 4.81 14.07
CA VAL A 18 1.58 4.19 13.14
C VAL A 18 2.05 2.88 13.73
N PHE A 19 2.16 1.84 12.91
CA PHE A 19 2.68 0.54 13.31
C PHE A 19 3.97 0.25 12.56
N LEU A 20 4.98 -0.22 13.31
CA LEU A 20 6.21 -0.78 12.75
C LEU A 20 6.10 -2.31 12.75
N ILE A 21 6.20 -2.90 11.57
CA ILE A 21 6.01 -4.34 11.39
C ILE A 21 7.28 -4.92 10.76
N GLY A 22 7.74 -6.04 11.29
CA GLY A 22 8.93 -6.71 10.79
C GLY A 22 9.08 -8.10 11.41
N VAL A 23 10.17 -8.78 11.05
CA VAL A 23 10.54 -10.07 11.64
C VAL A 23 11.85 -9.86 12.37
N SER A 24 11.90 -10.28 13.63
CA SER A 24 13.07 -10.09 14.47
C SER A 24 14.28 -10.84 13.93
N ASP A 25 15.43 -10.17 13.87
CA ASP A 25 16.70 -10.84 13.54
C ASP A 25 17.16 -11.80 14.65
N SER A 26 16.64 -11.63 15.88
CA SER A 26 16.97 -12.48 17.03
C SER A 26 16.09 -13.73 17.13
N ILE A 27 14.88 -13.68 16.58
CA ILE A 27 13.88 -14.76 16.66
C ILE A 27 13.28 -14.93 15.28
N LEU A 28 13.87 -15.88 14.54
CA LEU A 28 13.43 -16.25 13.20
C LEU A 28 11.94 -16.60 13.22
N ASN A 29 11.26 -16.37 12.09
CA ASN A 29 9.87 -16.76 11.90
C ASN A 29 8.85 -16.02 12.78
N ARG A 30 9.26 -15.03 13.59
CA ARG A 30 8.35 -14.25 14.43
C ARG A 30 8.05 -12.89 13.81
N LEU A 31 6.85 -12.73 13.27
CA LEU A 31 6.33 -11.42 12.87
C LEU A 31 5.98 -10.64 14.14
N GLU A 32 6.44 -9.40 14.21
CA GLU A 32 6.20 -8.47 15.32
C GLU A 32 5.51 -7.22 14.79
N VAL A 33 4.39 -6.85 15.41
CA VAL A 33 3.61 -5.65 15.09
C VAL A 33 3.69 -4.71 16.27
N ASN A 34 4.40 -3.60 16.09
CA ASN A 34 4.77 -2.68 17.15
C ASN A 34 4.00 -1.37 17.00
N PRO A 35 2.94 -1.12 17.81
CA PRO A 35 2.26 0.16 17.81
C PRO A 35 3.21 1.26 18.30
N LEU A 36 3.25 2.38 17.59
CA LEU A 36 4.15 3.49 17.87
C LEU A 36 3.38 4.70 18.41
N THR A 37 3.91 5.33 19.45
CA THR A 37 3.50 6.67 19.87
C THR A 37 4.55 7.67 19.40
N LEU A 38 4.15 8.53 18.46
CA LEU A 38 5.03 9.50 17.79
C LEU A 38 4.71 10.96 18.16
N ALA A 39 4.11 11.19 19.33
CA ALA A 39 3.82 12.54 19.83
C ALA A 39 5.10 13.37 20.01
N ASN A 40 6.21 12.73 20.40
CA ASN A 40 7.55 13.29 20.34
C ASN A 40 8.41 12.45 19.39
N ILE A 41 8.63 12.93 18.18
CA ILE A 41 9.40 12.22 17.15
C ILE A 41 10.86 11.96 17.55
N ASN A 42 11.40 12.75 18.48
CA ASN A 42 12.77 12.59 18.99
C ASN A 42 12.88 11.57 20.14
N ALA A 43 11.74 11.14 20.70
CA ALA A 43 11.67 10.10 21.73
C ALA A 43 10.46 9.19 21.46
N PRO A 44 10.47 8.41 20.36
CA PRO A 44 9.39 7.49 20.03
C PRO A 44 9.25 6.45 21.14
N SER A 45 8.01 6.09 21.49
CA SER A 45 7.76 4.94 22.35
C SER A 45 7.03 3.85 21.59
N VAL A 46 7.36 2.60 21.96
CA VAL A 46 6.77 1.40 21.39
C VAL A 46 5.85 0.77 22.43
N GLY A 47 4.59 0.53 22.06
CA GLY A 47 3.62 -0.19 22.88
C GLY A 47 3.90 -1.70 22.90
N ALA A 48 3.02 -2.47 23.56
CA ALA A 48 3.13 -3.92 23.57
C ALA A 48 3.04 -4.48 22.14
N ALA A 49 4.06 -5.23 21.72
CA ALA A 49 4.09 -5.85 20.41
C ALA A 49 3.09 -7.00 20.33
N LEU A 50 2.36 -7.08 19.23
CA LEU A 50 1.65 -8.30 18.85
C LEU A 50 2.64 -9.20 18.12
N THR A 51 2.62 -10.49 18.41
CA THR A 51 3.57 -11.42 17.82
C THR A 51 2.91 -12.69 17.33
N ALA A 52 3.33 -13.19 16.18
CA ALA A 52 2.97 -14.52 15.70
C ALA A 52 4.19 -15.21 15.12
N THR A 53 4.37 -16.47 15.48
CA THR A 53 5.49 -17.29 15.00
C THR A 53 4.97 -18.24 13.94
N HIS A 54 5.48 -18.10 12.71
CA HIS A 54 5.16 -18.98 11.60
C HIS A 54 6.37 -19.10 10.67
N THR A 55 6.68 -20.30 10.21
CA THR A 55 7.84 -20.63 9.35
C THR A 55 7.89 -19.91 8.00
N TYR A 56 6.86 -19.14 7.65
CA TYR A 56 6.79 -18.41 6.38
C TYR A 56 7.32 -16.98 6.51
N TRP A 57 7.37 -16.42 7.72
CA TRP A 57 7.88 -15.06 7.93
C TRP A 57 9.40 -15.06 7.98
N ASP A 58 10.03 -14.23 7.15
CA ASP A 58 11.48 -14.21 6.97
C ASP A 58 12.00 -12.77 7.18
N ASN A 59 13.06 -12.61 7.97
CA ASN A 59 13.68 -11.32 8.26
C ASN A 59 14.45 -10.73 7.06
N THR A 60 14.88 -11.57 6.13
CA THR A 60 15.61 -11.16 4.92
C THR A 60 14.67 -10.78 3.76
N SER A 61 13.40 -11.17 3.85
CA SER A 61 12.40 -10.91 2.81
C SER A 61 11.78 -9.52 2.96
N PRO A 62 11.80 -8.68 1.89
CA PRO A 62 11.12 -7.37 1.87
C PRO A 62 9.63 -7.48 2.20
N LYS A 63 9.05 -6.38 2.72
CA LYS A 63 7.63 -6.32 3.10
C LYS A 63 6.98 -5.02 2.66
N VAL A 64 5.68 -5.08 2.39
CA VAL A 64 4.81 -3.90 2.24
C VAL A 64 3.61 -4.09 3.14
N CYS A 65 3.15 -3.00 3.75
CA CYS A 65 2.02 -3.01 4.67
C CYS A 65 1.05 -1.90 4.29
N THR A 66 -0.24 -2.22 4.33
CA THR A 66 -1.31 -1.26 4.07
C THR A 66 -2.44 -1.52 5.05
N ASN A 67 -3.21 -0.48 5.36
CA ASN A 67 -4.49 -0.65 6.03
C ASN A 67 -5.61 -0.87 4.99
N TYR A 68 -6.73 -1.43 5.45
CA TYR A 68 -7.99 -1.42 4.70
C TYR A 68 -8.81 -0.20 5.13
N PRO A 69 -8.93 0.86 4.32
CA PRO A 69 -9.54 2.12 4.75
C PRO A 69 -11.06 2.07 4.96
N ALA A 70 -11.75 1.01 4.53
CA ALA A 70 -13.21 1.01 4.44
C ALA A 70 -13.99 0.71 5.74
N ASN A 71 -13.35 0.70 6.90
CA ASN A 71 -14.08 0.77 8.16
C ASN A 71 -13.84 2.13 8.83
N PRO A 72 -14.54 3.20 8.42
CA PRO A 72 -14.31 4.55 8.94
C PRO A 72 -14.59 4.67 10.44
N THR A 73 -15.32 3.72 11.04
CA THR A 73 -15.70 3.74 12.46
C THR A 73 -14.92 2.75 13.31
N GLY A 74 -14.07 1.93 12.71
CA GLY A 74 -13.37 0.85 13.40
C GLY A 74 -11.85 0.93 13.28
N PRO A 75 -11.14 0.25 14.20
CA PRO A 75 -9.73 -0.08 13.98
C PRO A 75 -9.54 -0.77 12.64
N ALA A 76 -8.58 -0.30 11.85
CA ALA A 76 -8.35 -0.84 10.52
C ALA A 76 -7.56 -2.15 10.59
N THR A 77 -8.02 -3.20 9.90
CA THR A 77 -7.18 -4.37 9.60
C THR A 77 -5.95 -3.89 8.83
N ILE A 78 -4.79 -4.47 9.14
CA ILE A 78 -3.55 -4.24 8.41
C ILE A 78 -3.26 -5.47 7.57
N HIS A 79 -3.02 -5.28 6.28
CA HIS A 79 -2.47 -6.30 5.41
C HIS A 79 -0.94 -6.23 5.43
N VAL A 80 -0.30 -7.38 5.58
CA VAL A 80 1.16 -7.55 5.51
C VAL A 80 1.47 -8.46 4.33
N GLN A 81 2.25 -7.98 3.37
CA GLN A 81 2.70 -8.74 2.22
C GLN A 81 4.22 -8.87 2.26
N GLN A 82 4.71 -10.10 2.33
CA GLN A 82 6.13 -10.47 2.22
C GLN A 82 6.48 -10.93 0.80
N PHE A 83 7.64 -10.50 0.33
CA PHE A 83 8.18 -10.76 -1.00
C PHE A 83 9.31 -11.77 -0.89
N GLY A 84 9.15 -12.95 -1.49
CA GLY A 84 10.19 -13.97 -1.55
C GLY A 84 10.66 -14.23 -2.98
N ALA A 85 11.74 -15.00 -3.14
CA ALA A 85 12.29 -15.34 -4.46
C ALA A 85 11.37 -16.28 -5.26
N TYR A 86 10.66 -17.17 -4.57
CA TYR A 86 9.83 -18.23 -5.16
C TYR A 86 8.36 -18.15 -4.76
N HIS A 87 8.09 -17.64 -3.56
CA HIS A 87 6.75 -17.50 -3.02
C HIS A 87 6.62 -16.13 -2.35
N SER A 88 5.47 -15.51 -2.53
CA SER A 88 5.03 -14.38 -1.72
C SER A 88 4.00 -14.84 -0.72
N TYR A 89 4.12 -14.37 0.51
CA TYR A 89 3.22 -14.68 1.60
C TYR A 89 2.53 -13.42 2.06
N ASP A 90 1.26 -13.54 2.41
CA ASP A 90 0.48 -12.45 2.96
C ASP A 90 -0.29 -12.89 4.21
N GLY A 91 -0.72 -11.92 5.00
CA GLY A 91 -1.56 -12.17 6.15
C GLY A 91 -2.13 -10.86 6.71
N ASN A 92 -3.25 -10.98 7.41
CA ASN A 92 -3.87 -9.84 8.07
C ASN A 92 -3.48 -9.74 9.55
N VAL A 93 -3.37 -8.52 10.04
CA VAL A 93 -3.34 -8.20 11.47
C VAL A 93 -4.67 -7.56 11.80
N PHE A 94 -5.49 -8.28 12.56
CA PHE A 94 -6.82 -7.85 12.92
C PHE A 94 -6.78 -6.88 14.10
N PRO A 95 -7.78 -5.99 14.21
CA PRO A 95 -7.95 -5.12 15.37
C PRO A 95 -7.96 -5.80 16.74
N SER A 96 -8.37 -7.07 16.79
CA SER A 96 -8.35 -7.89 18.01
C SER A 96 -6.94 -8.20 18.51
N GLY A 97 -5.91 -7.84 17.74
CA GLY A 97 -4.52 -8.20 17.99
C GLY A 97 -4.12 -9.57 17.44
N VAL A 98 -5.07 -10.29 16.83
CA VAL A 98 -4.80 -11.57 16.18
C VAL A 98 -4.06 -11.33 14.86
N ILE A 99 -2.95 -12.03 14.67
CA ILE A 99 -2.23 -12.09 13.41
C ILE A 99 -2.63 -13.38 12.71
N GLU A 100 -3.11 -13.27 11.48
CA GLU A 100 -3.54 -14.39 10.66
C GLU A 100 -2.37 -15.32 10.30
N ILE A 101 -2.69 -16.61 10.10
CA ILE A 101 -1.73 -17.57 9.55
C ILE A 101 -1.40 -17.14 8.12
N PRO A 102 -0.12 -17.03 7.74
CA PRO A 102 0.23 -16.51 6.43
C PRO A 102 -0.27 -17.43 5.31
N SER A 103 -0.88 -16.82 4.31
CA SER A 103 -1.30 -17.47 3.06
C SER A 103 -0.25 -17.22 1.98
N GLY A 104 -0.11 -18.14 1.03
CA GLY A 104 0.89 -18.05 -0.03
C GLY A 104 0.25 -17.97 -1.42
N PHE A 105 0.81 -17.13 -2.30
CA PHE A 105 0.48 -17.16 -3.71
C PHE A 105 1.26 -18.30 -4.41
N ASN A 106 0.63 -19.47 -4.53
CA ASN A 106 1.30 -20.65 -5.11
C ASN A 106 1.79 -20.40 -6.55
N GLY A 107 3.07 -20.69 -6.79
CA GLY A 107 3.72 -20.57 -8.09
C GLY A 107 3.96 -19.15 -8.59
N VAL A 108 3.76 -18.13 -7.75
CA VAL A 108 3.96 -16.72 -8.11
C VAL A 108 4.67 -16.01 -6.97
N ALA A 109 5.80 -15.38 -7.27
CA ALA A 109 6.48 -14.50 -6.33
C ALA A 109 6.43 -13.06 -6.84
N PHE A 110 6.03 -12.14 -5.97
CA PHE A 110 6.13 -10.71 -6.26
C PHE A 110 7.59 -10.29 -6.14
N THR A 111 8.07 -9.55 -7.13
CA THR A 111 9.51 -9.25 -7.29
C THR A 111 10.03 -8.23 -6.29
N SER A 112 9.21 -7.26 -5.89
CA SER A 112 9.64 -6.14 -5.04
C SER A 112 8.44 -5.35 -4.49
N PRO A 113 8.53 -4.82 -3.25
CA PRO A 113 7.60 -3.83 -2.74
C PRO A 113 7.45 -2.60 -3.65
N LYS A 114 8.50 -2.24 -4.41
CA LYS A 114 8.49 -1.08 -5.32
C LYS A 114 7.52 -1.25 -6.49
N ASN A 115 7.22 -2.49 -6.85
CA ASN A 115 6.38 -2.85 -7.99
C ASN A 115 5.11 -3.56 -7.52
N PHE A 116 4.63 -3.24 -6.32
CA PHE A 116 3.37 -3.70 -5.74
C PHE A 116 2.58 -2.49 -5.26
N ALA A 117 1.60 -2.07 -6.06
CA ALA A 117 0.85 -0.85 -5.83
C ALA A 117 -0.63 -1.16 -5.60
N PHE A 118 -1.19 -0.68 -4.48
CA PHE A 118 -2.63 -0.75 -4.21
C PHE A 118 -3.36 0.33 -5.00
N VAL A 119 -4.24 -0.08 -5.91
CA VAL A 119 -4.84 0.77 -6.95
C VAL A 119 -6.35 0.92 -6.81
N ALA A 120 -6.97 0.18 -5.91
CA ALA A 120 -8.38 0.31 -5.60
C ALA A 120 -8.66 -0.27 -4.20
N ASN A 121 -9.72 0.24 -3.55
CA ASN A 121 -10.25 -0.31 -2.31
C ASN A 121 -11.77 -0.15 -2.27
N ALA A 122 -12.45 -1.19 -1.78
CA ALA A 122 -13.88 -1.17 -1.52
C ALA A 122 -14.24 -2.14 -0.39
N GLY A 123 -14.77 -1.62 0.71
CA GLY A 123 -15.03 -2.43 1.88
C GLY A 123 -13.75 -3.15 2.37
N PRO A 124 -13.83 -4.43 2.80
CA PRO A 124 -12.67 -5.17 3.24
C PRO A 124 -11.76 -5.60 2.07
N ILE A 125 -12.08 -5.25 0.83
CA ILE A 125 -11.34 -5.72 -0.34
C ILE A 125 -10.44 -4.60 -0.86
N SER A 126 -9.18 -4.94 -1.10
CA SER A 126 -8.22 -4.08 -1.79
C SER A 126 -7.69 -4.78 -3.02
N TRP A 127 -7.38 -4.00 -4.06
CA TRP A 127 -6.73 -4.51 -5.26
C TRP A 127 -5.38 -3.86 -5.44
N ALA A 128 -4.42 -4.65 -5.86
CA ALA A 128 -3.09 -4.21 -6.22
C ALA A 128 -2.71 -4.70 -7.62
N ALA A 129 -1.88 -3.93 -8.30
CA ALA A 129 -1.14 -4.41 -9.46
C ALA A 129 0.29 -4.75 -9.01
N ALA A 130 0.77 -5.93 -9.39
CA ALA A 130 2.05 -6.45 -8.92
C ALA A 130 2.90 -7.02 -10.06
N LEU A 131 4.19 -6.69 -10.07
CA LEU A 131 5.17 -7.35 -10.93
C LEU A 131 5.63 -8.66 -10.29
N THR A 132 5.53 -9.75 -11.02
CA THR A 132 5.85 -11.12 -10.58
C THR A 132 7.10 -11.66 -11.27
N ASN A 133 7.69 -12.71 -10.69
CA ASN A 133 8.81 -13.44 -11.26
C ASN A 133 8.40 -14.45 -12.36
N THR A 134 7.10 -14.61 -12.60
CA THR A 134 6.54 -15.51 -13.60
C THR A 134 5.81 -14.72 -14.67
N THR A 135 5.90 -15.19 -15.90
CA THR A 135 5.10 -14.63 -16.99
C THR A 135 3.81 -15.44 -17.15
N GLY A 136 2.67 -14.78 -17.19
CA GLY A 136 1.39 -15.42 -17.48
C GLY A 136 1.43 -16.08 -18.86
N SER A 137 1.20 -17.40 -18.92
CA SER A 137 1.33 -18.18 -20.16
C SER A 137 0.37 -17.71 -21.25
N SER A 138 -0.81 -17.24 -20.87
CA SER A 138 -1.83 -16.71 -21.79
C SER A 138 -1.55 -15.28 -22.26
N THR A 139 -0.75 -14.52 -21.52
CA THR A 139 -0.66 -13.06 -21.70
C THR A 139 0.73 -12.56 -22.06
N GLY A 140 1.77 -13.36 -21.81
CA GLY A 140 3.16 -12.97 -22.01
C GLY A 140 3.62 -11.84 -21.08
N SER A 141 2.82 -11.46 -20.08
CA SER A 141 3.13 -10.40 -19.14
C SER A 141 3.50 -10.94 -17.77
N SER A 142 4.40 -10.23 -17.09
CA SER A 142 4.78 -10.54 -15.70
C SER A 142 4.00 -9.72 -14.68
N TRP A 143 3.06 -8.87 -15.13
CA TRP A 143 2.18 -8.09 -14.27
C TRP A 143 0.88 -8.84 -13.99
N PHE A 144 0.51 -8.92 -12.71
CA PHE A 144 -0.67 -9.61 -12.23
C PHE A 144 -1.57 -8.60 -11.49
N GLY A 145 -2.88 -8.81 -11.61
CA GLY A 145 -3.84 -8.24 -10.67
C GLY A 145 -3.84 -9.06 -9.39
N VAL A 146 -3.95 -8.40 -8.24
CA VAL A 146 -4.03 -9.04 -6.92
C VAL A 146 -5.25 -8.46 -6.23
N ARG A 147 -6.08 -9.33 -5.66
CA ARG A 147 -7.17 -8.96 -4.75
C ARG A 147 -6.81 -9.52 -3.39
N VAL A 148 -6.86 -8.70 -2.35
CA VAL A 148 -6.68 -9.11 -0.96
C VAL A 148 -7.94 -8.78 -0.16
N ASN A 149 -8.23 -9.55 0.87
CA ASN A 149 -9.43 -9.41 1.68
C ASN A 149 -9.04 -9.28 3.17
N GLY A 150 -9.43 -8.18 3.79
CA GLY A 150 -9.14 -7.83 5.17
C GLY A 150 -10.03 -8.52 6.20
N THR A 151 -11.00 -9.33 5.77
CA THR A 151 -11.78 -10.21 6.66
C THR A 151 -11.15 -11.61 6.74
N ASP A 152 -10.54 -12.07 5.66
CA ASP A 152 -10.01 -13.43 5.50
C ASP A 152 -8.93 -13.43 4.41
N GLY A 153 -7.66 -13.54 4.80
CA GLY A 153 -6.52 -13.54 3.90
C GLY A 153 -6.50 -14.72 2.95
N LEU A 154 -7.17 -15.84 3.30
CA LEU A 154 -7.29 -17.01 2.42
C LEU A 154 -8.13 -16.72 1.17
N GLN A 155 -8.90 -15.63 1.17
CA GLN A 155 -9.67 -15.17 0.00
C GLN A 155 -8.87 -14.26 -0.92
N GLY A 156 -7.55 -14.15 -0.71
CA GLY A 156 -6.64 -13.56 -1.66
C GLY A 156 -6.76 -14.21 -3.03
N TYR A 157 -6.75 -13.41 -4.09
CA TYR A 157 -6.81 -13.90 -5.47
C TYR A 157 -5.74 -13.22 -6.32
N ARG A 158 -5.11 -14.00 -7.20
CA ARG A 158 -4.17 -13.50 -8.20
C ARG A 158 -4.73 -13.71 -9.59
N ASP A 159 -4.60 -12.70 -10.42
CA ASP A 159 -5.16 -12.63 -11.75
C ASP A 159 -4.03 -12.39 -12.76
N PRO A 160 -3.57 -13.45 -13.47
CA PRO A 160 -2.54 -13.32 -14.49
C PRO A 160 -3.06 -12.63 -15.77
N THR A 161 -4.36 -12.35 -15.86
CA THR A 161 -5.08 -12.04 -17.10
C THR A 161 -5.56 -10.60 -17.19
N MET A 162 -4.74 -9.59 -16.90
CA MET A 162 -5.15 -8.19 -17.11
C MET A 162 -5.38 -7.83 -18.59
N ASN A 163 -6.19 -6.83 -18.86
CA ASN A 163 -6.48 -6.37 -20.23
C ASN A 163 -5.39 -5.45 -20.82
N VAL A 164 -4.68 -4.70 -19.96
CA VAL A 164 -3.56 -3.84 -20.33
C VAL A 164 -2.43 -4.08 -19.34
N TYR A 165 -1.18 -4.06 -19.83
CA TYR A 165 0.00 -4.33 -19.02
C TYR A 165 0.94 -3.13 -18.97
N PRO A 166 1.50 -2.81 -17.78
CA PRO A 166 2.59 -1.87 -17.68
C PRO A 166 3.88 -2.39 -18.34
N THR A 167 4.91 -1.53 -18.36
CA THR A 167 6.25 -1.87 -18.85
C THR A 167 6.83 -3.12 -18.16
N SER A 168 7.61 -3.91 -18.89
CA SER A 168 8.32 -5.08 -18.34
C SER A 168 9.57 -4.71 -17.54
N ALA A 169 10.03 -3.46 -17.61
CA ALA A 169 11.19 -2.95 -16.89
C ALA A 169 10.81 -1.78 -15.95
N PRO A 170 9.88 -1.97 -15.00
CA PRO A 170 9.49 -0.92 -14.07
C PRO A 170 10.61 -0.64 -13.07
N LEU A 171 10.76 0.64 -12.74
CA LEU A 171 11.61 1.14 -11.67
C LEU A 171 10.83 1.18 -10.36
N VAL A 172 9.66 1.80 -10.38
CA VAL A 172 8.76 1.97 -9.24
C VAL A 172 7.32 2.17 -9.71
N SER A 173 6.37 1.69 -8.92
CA SER A 173 4.94 1.94 -9.10
C SER A 173 4.32 2.52 -7.85
N VAL A 174 3.40 3.47 -8.02
CA VAL A 174 2.57 4.02 -6.94
C VAL A 174 1.10 3.89 -7.33
N GLY A 175 0.27 3.50 -6.37
CA GLY A 175 -1.16 3.39 -6.57
C GLY A 175 -1.88 4.55 -5.91
N THR A 176 -2.92 5.06 -6.57
CA THR A 176 -3.85 6.01 -5.97
C THR A 176 -5.26 5.47 -6.07
N PHE A 177 -6.09 5.73 -5.07
CA PHE A 177 -7.47 5.28 -5.05
C PHE A 177 -8.31 6.15 -4.14
N THR A 178 -9.61 6.14 -4.40
CA THR A 178 -10.61 6.68 -3.47
C THR A 178 -11.27 5.49 -2.81
N ALA A 179 -11.22 5.43 -1.47
CA ALA A 179 -11.94 4.39 -0.73
C ALA A 179 -13.42 4.48 -1.08
N SER A 180 -14.01 3.36 -1.50
CA SER A 180 -15.41 3.31 -1.91
C SER A 180 -16.21 2.35 -1.03
N THR A 181 -17.49 2.64 -0.85
CA THR A 181 -18.47 1.69 -0.28
C THR A 181 -19.19 0.89 -1.37
N SER A 182 -18.97 1.21 -2.66
CA SER A 182 -19.52 0.44 -3.77
C SER A 182 -18.91 -0.95 -3.85
N ALA A 183 -19.58 -1.89 -4.52
CA ALA A 183 -19.05 -3.24 -4.70
C ALA A 183 -17.67 -3.27 -5.42
N ASN A 184 -17.46 -2.36 -6.35
CA ASN A 184 -16.21 -2.24 -7.11
C ASN A 184 -15.33 -1.13 -6.52
N GLY A 185 -14.02 -1.32 -6.52
CA GLY A 185 -13.07 -0.28 -6.19
C GLY A 185 -12.54 0.39 -7.46
N SER A 186 -12.19 1.67 -7.39
CA SER A 186 -11.54 2.37 -8.51
C SER A 186 -10.37 3.24 -8.06
N GLY A 187 -9.45 3.46 -8.98
CA GLY A 187 -8.27 4.28 -8.74
C GLY A 187 -7.36 4.32 -9.96
N LYS A 188 -6.07 4.51 -9.75
CA LYS A 188 -5.04 4.65 -10.78
C LYS A 188 -3.78 3.91 -10.36
N LEU A 189 -3.16 3.24 -11.33
CA LEU A 189 -1.79 2.75 -11.22
C LEU A 189 -0.88 3.73 -11.94
N VAL A 190 0.19 4.20 -11.29
CA VAL A 190 1.25 4.96 -11.95
C VAL A 190 2.52 4.12 -11.94
N VAL A 191 3.10 3.86 -13.11
CA VAL A 191 4.35 3.09 -13.25
C VAL A 191 5.41 3.95 -13.91
N PHE A 192 6.57 4.03 -13.27
CA PHE A 192 7.77 4.67 -13.79
C PHE A 192 8.75 3.56 -14.19
N ASP A 193 9.36 3.69 -15.36
CA ASP A 193 10.26 2.69 -15.91
C ASP A 193 11.75 3.09 -15.81
N ASN A 194 12.62 2.12 -16.06
CA ASN A 194 14.07 2.35 -16.05
C ASN A 194 14.56 3.26 -17.19
N ALA A 195 13.71 3.59 -18.17
CA ALA A 195 14.01 4.54 -19.23
C ALA A 195 13.65 5.99 -18.82
N GLY A 196 13.11 6.18 -17.61
CA GLY A 196 12.71 7.48 -17.09
C GLY A 196 11.33 7.94 -17.57
N ALA A 197 10.54 7.07 -18.21
CA ALA A 197 9.17 7.38 -18.59
C ALA A 197 8.18 6.97 -17.49
N GLY A 198 7.07 7.69 -17.37
CA GLY A 198 5.96 7.33 -16.49
C GLY A 198 4.65 7.13 -17.26
N ARG A 199 3.81 6.20 -16.80
CA ARG A 199 2.47 5.94 -17.35
C ARG A 199 1.42 5.80 -16.25
N ILE A 200 0.24 6.37 -16.47
CA ILE A 200 -0.93 6.31 -15.59
C ILE A 200 -1.98 5.41 -16.22
N PHE A 201 -2.39 4.36 -15.53
CA PHE A 201 -3.43 3.43 -15.96
C PHE A 201 -4.65 3.61 -15.06
N PRO A 202 -5.84 3.93 -15.61
CA PRO A 202 -7.09 3.78 -14.88
C PRO A 202 -7.23 2.36 -14.35
N ALA A 203 -7.58 2.18 -13.07
CA ALA A 203 -7.73 0.86 -12.46
C ALA A 203 -9.16 0.67 -11.95
N LEU A 204 -9.74 -0.49 -12.24
CA LEU A 204 -11.04 -0.90 -11.72
C LEU A 204 -10.94 -2.33 -11.17
N GLY A 205 -11.24 -2.46 -9.87
CA GLY A 205 -11.21 -3.70 -9.12
C GLY A 205 -12.60 -4.29 -8.92
N TYR A 206 -12.71 -5.61 -9.10
CA TYR A 206 -13.95 -6.37 -8.94
C TYR A 206 -13.88 -7.32 -7.73
N PRO A 207 -14.93 -7.37 -6.89
CA PRO A 207 -14.92 -8.15 -5.65
C PRO A 207 -14.95 -9.65 -5.93
N THR A 208 -15.53 -10.04 -7.05
CA THR A 208 -15.58 -11.41 -7.58
C THR A 208 -14.95 -11.44 -8.97
N LEU A 209 -14.62 -12.65 -9.44
CA LEU A 209 -14.21 -12.84 -10.84
C LEU A 209 -15.34 -12.37 -11.73
N ASN A 210 -15.09 -11.32 -12.51
CA ASN A 210 -16.13 -10.75 -13.35
C ASN A 210 -16.17 -11.49 -14.70
N PRO A 211 -17.21 -12.30 -14.98
CA PRO A 211 -17.27 -13.09 -16.21
C PRO A 211 -17.37 -12.22 -17.47
N GLN A 212 -17.86 -10.98 -17.36
CA GLN A 212 -17.99 -10.06 -18.49
C GLN A 212 -16.64 -9.53 -18.98
N VAL A 213 -15.61 -9.61 -18.13
CA VAL A 213 -14.23 -9.20 -18.46
C VAL A 213 -13.28 -10.40 -18.38
N GLY A 214 -13.76 -11.59 -18.75
CA GLY A 214 -12.91 -12.79 -18.83
C GLY A 214 -12.46 -13.33 -17.48
N GLY A 215 -13.18 -13.05 -16.40
CA GLY A 215 -12.86 -13.54 -15.05
C GLY A 215 -11.80 -12.71 -14.31
N GLN A 216 -11.54 -11.48 -14.76
CA GLN A 216 -10.57 -10.60 -14.12
C GLN A 216 -11.05 -10.08 -12.75
N VAL A 217 -10.13 -9.91 -11.80
CA VAL A 217 -10.37 -9.16 -10.55
C VAL A 217 -9.86 -7.72 -10.64
N LEU A 218 -8.96 -7.43 -11.59
CA LEU A 218 -8.43 -6.09 -11.82
C LEU A 218 -8.32 -5.83 -13.33
N THR A 219 -8.86 -4.69 -13.75
CA THR A 219 -8.66 -4.17 -15.11
C THR A 219 -7.84 -2.89 -15.06
N LEU A 220 -6.98 -2.72 -16.06
CA LEU A 220 -6.23 -1.50 -16.33
C LEU A 220 -6.71 -0.88 -17.65
N GLY A 221 -7.05 0.40 -17.64
CA GLY A 221 -7.43 1.16 -18.83
C GLY A 221 -6.23 1.53 -19.70
N ALA A 222 -6.51 2.14 -20.85
CA ALA A 222 -5.46 2.69 -21.71
C ALA A 222 -4.59 3.71 -20.94
N PRO A 223 -3.25 3.66 -21.07
CA PRO A 223 -2.38 4.51 -20.28
C PRO A 223 -2.30 5.95 -20.82
N ASN A 224 -2.19 6.90 -19.90
CA ASN A 224 -1.76 8.26 -20.18
C ASN A 224 -0.27 8.43 -19.81
N SER A 225 0.47 9.24 -20.56
CA SER A 225 1.88 9.53 -20.21
C SER A 225 1.94 10.46 -19.01
N VAL A 226 2.90 10.22 -18.10
CA VAL A 226 3.24 11.15 -17.02
C VAL A 226 4.16 12.23 -17.59
N ASN A 227 3.87 13.49 -17.30
CA ASN A 227 4.83 14.56 -17.51
C ASN A 227 5.87 14.51 -16.39
N MET A 228 7.09 14.09 -16.72
CA MET A 228 8.17 13.92 -15.75
C MET A 228 8.80 15.24 -15.26
N ASN A 229 8.52 16.39 -15.87
CA ASN A 229 9.12 17.68 -15.49
C ASN A 229 10.66 17.65 -15.34
N SER A 230 11.34 16.87 -16.19
CA SER A 230 12.80 16.61 -16.12
C SER A 230 13.27 15.91 -14.82
N ILE A 231 12.36 15.36 -14.03
CA ILE A 231 12.68 14.53 -12.86
C ILE A 231 13.15 13.17 -13.36
N ILE A 232 14.28 12.72 -12.81
CA ILE A 232 14.83 11.39 -13.03
C ILE A 232 14.78 10.66 -11.69
N LEU A 233 13.95 9.63 -11.59
CA LEU A 233 13.87 8.79 -10.40
C LEU A 233 15.06 7.84 -10.33
N THR A 234 15.56 7.57 -9.12
CA THR A 234 16.66 6.63 -8.90
C THR A 234 16.16 5.24 -8.50
N SER A 235 17.05 4.25 -8.55
CA SER A 235 16.78 2.91 -8.04
C SER A 235 16.53 2.86 -6.53
N LYS A 236 16.70 3.96 -5.79
CA LYS A 236 16.45 4.06 -4.35
C LYS A 236 15.08 4.66 -4.02
N SER A 237 14.25 4.95 -5.03
CA SER A 237 12.88 5.43 -4.83
C SER A 237 12.04 4.46 -4.00
N ILE A 238 11.23 5.01 -3.08
CA ILE A 238 10.30 4.32 -2.20
C ILE A 238 8.89 4.87 -2.50
N PRO A 239 7.97 4.04 -3.04
CA PRO A 239 6.60 4.48 -3.27
C PRO A 239 5.82 4.54 -1.96
N ILE A 240 4.92 5.52 -1.86
CA ILE A 240 4.05 5.73 -0.70
C ILE A 240 2.64 5.96 -1.23
N ASN A 241 1.73 5.04 -0.91
CA ASN A 241 0.32 5.16 -1.30
C ASN A 241 -0.40 6.04 -0.26
N ALA A 242 -1.01 7.15 -0.69
CA ALA A 242 -1.66 8.12 0.19
C ALA A 242 -3.06 8.52 -0.32
N GLY A 243 -3.93 7.51 -0.52
CA GLY A 243 -5.28 7.72 -1.03
C GLY A 243 -5.25 8.24 -2.48
N SER A 244 -5.80 9.43 -2.73
CA SER A 244 -5.87 10.02 -4.07
C SER A 244 -4.51 10.52 -4.59
N ILE A 245 -3.54 10.75 -3.71
CA ILE A 245 -2.20 11.24 -4.04
C ILE A 245 -1.19 10.09 -3.89
N GLY A 246 -0.31 9.95 -4.86
CA GLY A 246 0.85 9.09 -4.76
C GLY A 246 2.07 9.93 -4.40
N TYR A 247 2.86 9.48 -3.41
CA TYR A 247 4.16 10.09 -3.12
C TYR A 247 5.29 9.13 -3.48
N ILE A 248 6.43 9.68 -3.85
CA ILE A 248 7.66 8.94 -4.12
C ILE A 248 8.78 9.64 -3.37
N LEU A 249 9.36 8.94 -2.40
CA LEU A 249 10.55 9.39 -1.70
C LEU A 249 11.78 8.84 -2.44
N ASP A 250 12.70 9.69 -2.84
CA ASP A 250 13.86 9.30 -3.62
C ASP A 250 15.16 9.86 -3.04
N GLN A 251 16.30 9.32 -3.47
CA GLN A 251 17.61 9.79 -3.06
C GLN A 251 18.24 10.67 -4.15
N ALA A 252 18.56 11.92 -3.82
CA ALA A 252 19.38 12.77 -4.66
C ALA A 252 20.84 12.28 -4.74
N VAL A 253 21.59 12.83 -5.70
CA VAL A 253 23.00 12.45 -5.96
C VAL A 253 23.91 12.63 -4.74
N ASP A 254 23.58 13.57 -3.86
CA ASP A 254 24.30 13.85 -2.61
C ASP A 254 23.92 12.91 -1.45
N GLY A 255 22.96 12.01 -1.65
CA GLY A 255 22.43 11.11 -0.63
C GLY A 255 21.21 11.64 0.14
N SER A 256 20.86 12.91 -0.04
CA SER A 256 19.72 13.55 0.62
C SER A 256 18.38 13.04 0.05
N SER A 257 17.32 13.15 0.85
CA SER A 257 15.97 12.78 0.41
C SER A 257 15.33 13.87 -0.43
N VAL A 258 14.68 13.49 -1.53
CA VAL A 258 13.77 14.33 -2.30
C VAL A 258 12.39 13.69 -2.30
N LEU A 259 11.35 14.49 -2.14
CA LEU A 259 9.98 14.01 -2.16
C LEU A 259 9.27 14.49 -3.43
N TYR A 260 8.66 13.56 -4.15
CA TYR A 260 7.81 13.84 -5.29
C TYR A 260 6.36 13.45 -4.98
N SER A 261 5.43 14.12 -5.64
CA SER A 261 4.01 13.81 -5.59
C SER A 261 3.42 13.73 -7.00
N ILE A 262 2.38 12.90 -7.12
CA ILE A 262 1.52 12.84 -8.30
C ILE A 262 0.08 12.66 -7.82
N ASP A 263 -0.82 13.51 -8.31
CA ASP A 263 -2.27 13.33 -8.16
C ASP A 263 -2.88 13.13 -9.55
N PRO A 264 -3.01 11.87 -10.00
CA PRO A 264 -3.53 11.56 -11.32
C PRO A 264 -4.96 12.00 -11.59
N SER A 265 -5.72 12.41 -10.54
CA SER A 265 -7.07 12.96 -10.69
C SER A 265 -7.05 14.45 -11.06
N VAL A 266 -5.96 15.15 -10.73
CA VAL A 266 -5.78 16.58 -10.97
C VAL A 266 -4.81 16.84 -12.13
N SER A 267 -3.69 16.12 -12.19
CA SER A 267 -2.63 16.33 -13.16
C SER A 267 -1.86 15.05 -13.46
N ALA A 268 -1.44 14.90 -14.72
CA ALA A 268 -0.52 13.83 -15.11
C ALA A 268 0.96 14.16 -14.83
N ALA A 269 1.25 15.28 -14.15
CA ALA A 269 2.62 15.70 -13.90
C ALA A 269 3.17 15.14 -12.59
N LEU A 270 4.39 14.59 -12.62
CA LEU A 270 5.16 14.33 -11.42
C LEU A 270 5.76 15.66 -10.93
N THR A 271 5.51 16.04 -9.69
CA THR A 271 5.94 17.32 -9.12
C THR A 271 6.87 17.12 -7.95
N ALA A 272 7.96 17.88 -7.89
CA ALA A 272 8.77 17.96 -6.68
C ALA A 272 7.97 18.68 -5.59
N VAL A 273 7.88 18.07 -4.40
CA VAL A 273 7.26 18.69 -3.23
C VAL A 273 8.26 19.68 -2.66
N ALA A 274 7.83 20.92 -2.43
CA ALA A 274 8.66 21.92 -1.76
C ALA A 274 8.97 21.45 -0.33
N VAL A 275 10.25 21.37 -0.01
CA VAL A 275 10.73 20.99 1.31
C VAL A 275 11.42 22.18 1.96
N ASN A 276 10.96 22.53 3.15
CA ASN A 276 11.49 23.61 3.96
C ASN A 276 12.42 23.01 5.02
N GLY A 277 13.70 23.43 5.00
CA GLY A 277 14.70 23.03 6.01
C GLY A 277 15.48 21.77 5.65
N ASP A 278 15.96 21.08 6.69
CA ASP A 278 16.81 19.90 6.57
C ASP A 278 15.99 18.64 6.22
N VAL A 279 16.62 17.65 5.58
CA VAL A 279 15.97 16.42 5.09
C VAL A 279 16.67 15.17 5.65
N PRO A 280 15.98 14.02 5.79
CA PRO A 280 16.64 12.80 6.22
C PRO A 280 17.55 12.22 5.13
N SER A 281 18.55 11.42 5.53
CA SER A 281 19.35 10.60 4.61
C SER A 281 18.72 9.22 4.49
N LEU A 282 18.43 8.77 3.26
CA LEU A 282 17.84 7.44 3.04
C LEU A 282 18.88 6.33 3.18
N THR A 283 18.40 5.18 3.64
CA THR A 283 19.17 3.94 3.73
C THR A 283 18.41 2.83 3.00
N VAL A 284 19.06 1.69 2.79
CA VAL A 284 18.40 0.51 2.18
C VAL A 284 17.27 -0.06 3.06
N ASN A 285 17.31 0.19 4.38
CA ASN A 285 16.33 -0.30 5.35
C ASN A 285 15.32 0.78 5.74
N THR A 286 15.03 1.72 4.83
CA THR A 286 14.03 2.76 5.06
C THR A 286 12.63 2.25 4.69
N ALA A 287 11.69 2.38 5.62
CA ALA A 287 10.27 2.18 5.37
C ALA A 287 9.51 3.50 5.53
N ALA A 288 8.44 3.66 4.77
CA ALA A 288 7.63 4.87 4.75
C ALA A 288 6.14 4.54 4.76
N THR A 289 5.34 5.38 5.40
CA THR A 289 3.87 5.33 5.32
C THR A 289 3.30 6.73 5.38
N TRP A 290 2.11 6.90 4.83
CA TRP A 290 1.30 8.11 5.00
C TRP A 290 0.23 7.89 6.08
N ASN A 291 -0.07 8.93 6.86
CA ASN A 291 -1.21 9.00 7.79
C ASN A 291 -1.60 10.47 8.02
N ASP A 292 -2.87 10.84 7.76
CA ASP A 292 -3.44 12.16 8.04
C ASP A 292 -2.53 13.36 7.72
N ALA A 293 -2.15 13.49 6.43
CA ALA A 293 -1.27 14.55 5.92
C ALA A 293 0.19 14.52 6.41
N LYS A 294 0.61 13.43 7.05
CA LYS A 294 1.99 13.21 7.47
C LYS A 294 2.57 11.98 6.79
N ILE A 295 3.83 12.06 6.38
CA ILE A 295 4.62 10.93 5.91
C ILE A 295 5.61 10.57 7.01
N TYR A 296 5.49 9.35 7.53
CA TYR A 296 6.37 8.82 8.57
C TYR A 296 7.44 7.95 7.92
N LEU A 297 8.68 8.16 8.32
CA LEU A 297 9.81 7.32 7.94
C LEU A 297 10.34 6.57 9.16
N TYR A 298 10.69 5.32 8.93
CA TYR A 298 11.54 4.52 9.80
C TYR A 298 12.87 4.29 9.08
N ILE A 299 13.98 4.67 9.72
CA ILE A 299 15.31 4.61 9.12
C ILE A 299 16.24 3.92 10.11
N VAL A 300 16.99 2.92 9.64
CA VAL A 300 18.05 2.28 10.43
C VAL A 300 19.39 2.74 9.88
N SER A 301 20.14 3.50 10.69
CA SER A 301 21.49 3.96 10.34
C SER A 301 22.48 3.53 11.42
N ALA A 302 23.51 2.78 11.01
CA ALA A 302 24.50 2.17 11.91
C ALA A 302 23.84 1.35 13.06
N GLY A 303 22.78 0.61 12.74
CA GLY A 303 22.03 -0.20 13.72
C GLY A 303 21.15 0.61 14.68
N ILE A 304 21.05 1.93 14.52
CA ILE A 304 20.21 2.79 15.36
C ILE A 304 18.93 3.12 14.60
N PRO A 305 17.75 2.67 15.09
CA PRO A 305 16.47 3.02 14.48
C PRO A 305 16.10 4.47 14.82
N ARG A 306 15.59 5.20 13.84
CA ARG A 306 15.15 6.59 13.96
C ARG A 306 13.84 6.77 13.21
N PHE A 307 13.05 7.75 13.65
CA PHE A 307 11.84 8.15 12.95
C PHE A 307 11.95 9.60 12.51
N ASN A 308 11.47 9.88 11.30
CA ASN A 308 11.29 11.23 10.81
C ASN A 308 9.85 11.38 10.34
N VAL A 309 9.32 12.59 10.39
CA VAL A 309 7.99 12.88 9.87
C VAL A 309 8.03 14.11 8.98
N PHE A 310 7.46 13.99 7.79
CA PHE A 310 7.21 15.10 6.89
C PHE A 310 5.75 15.51 7.01
N ASP A 311 5.52 16.76 7.35
CA ASP A 311 4.18 17.34 7.36
C ASP A 311 3.90 17.95 5.99
N THR A 312 2.95 17.35 5.25
CA THR A 312 2.65 17.74 3.87
C THR A 312 1.98 19.11 3.74
N VAL A 313 1.47 19.67 4.85
CA VAL A 313 0.85 21.00 4.89
C VAL A 313 1.93 22.07 5.05
N SER A 314 2.84 21.89 6.01
CA SER A 314 3.93 22.85 6.25
C SER A 314 5.13 22.67 5.30
N GLY A 315 5.24 21.49 4.67
CA GLY A 315 6.38 21.12 3.85
C GLY A 315 7.67 20.92 4.65
N THR A 316 7.59 20.58 5.94
CA THR A 316 8.77 20.47 6.82
C THR A 316 9.01 19.03 7.28
N TRP A 317 10.29 18.65 7.36
CA TRP A 317 10.71 17.45 8.06
C TRP A 317 10.98 17.75 9.54
N SER A 318 10.68 16.77 10.40
CA SER A 318 11.11 16.76 11.79
C SER A 318 11.64 15.39 12.19
N GLY A 319 12.45 15.35 13.26
CA GLY A 319 13.10 14.15 13.77
C GLY A 319 14.63 14.28 13.79
N PRO A 320 15.33 13.30 14.38
CA PRO A 320 16.79 13.30 14.46
C PRO A 320 17.45 13.02 13.11
N GLY A 321 18.72 13.42 12.98
CA GLY A 321 19.57 13.04 11.84
C GLY A 321 19.20 13.69 10.50
N LEU A 322 18.51 14.83 10.52
CA LEU A 322 18.30 15.64 9.33
C LEU A 322 19.62 16.28 8.88
N VAL A 323 19.78 16.43 7.57
CA VAL A 323 20.93 17.04 6.91
C VAL A 323 20.46 18.17 6.00
N LYS A 324 21.25 19.23 5.86
CA LYS A 324 20.95 20.30 4.91
C LYS A 324 20.85 19.72 3.50
N PRO A 325 19.74 19.89 2.77
CA PRO A 325 19.68 19.49 1.37
C PRO A 325 20.77 20.24 0.61
N TYR A 326 21.49 19.54 -0.27
CA TYR A 326 22.45 20.20 -1.12
C TYR A 326 21.71 21.23 -1.97
N ALA A 327 22.07 22.50 -1.82
CA ALA A 327 21.53 23.55 -2.67
C ALA A 327 21.79 23.12 -4.11
N PRO A 328 20.77 23.01 -4.97
CA PRO A 328 21.00 22.68 -6.37
C PRO A 328 22.03 23.68 -6.86
N VAL A 329 23.18 23.19 -7.33
CA VAL A 329 24.16 24.04 -7.97
C VAL A 329 23.47 24.54 -9.20
N THR A 330 22.85 25.71 -9.09
CA THR A 330 22.33 26.44 -10.22
C THR A 330 23.57 26.82 -11.00
N THR A 331 24.00 25.94 -11.90
CA THR A 331 24.92 26.29 -12.97
C THR A 331 24.18 27.33 -13.78
N THR A 332 24.30 28.58 -13.34
CA THR A 332 24.04 29.76 -14.12
C THR A 332 25.02 29.62 -15.27
N ARG A 333 24.53 29.00 -16.34
CA ARG A 333 25.23 28.94 -17.60
C ARG A 333 25.29 30.39 -18.05
N SER A 334 26.36 31.08 -17.68
CA SER A 334 26.66 32.42 -18.17
C SER A 334 26.74 32.28 -19.68
N GLY A 335 25.62 32.56 -20.35
CA GLY A 335 25.58 32.68 -21.78
C GLY A 335 26.50 33.82 -22.15
N SER A 336 27.71 33.49 -22.58
CA SER A 336 28.56 34.45 -23.26
C SER A 336 27.85 34.79 -24.57
N SER A 337 27.07 35.86 -24.54
CA SER A 337 26.62 36.56 -25.74
C SER A 337 27.86 37.16 -26.40
N GLY A 338 28.47 36.38 -27.29
CA GLY A 338 29.54 36.82 -28.16
C GLY A 338 28.97 37.77 -29.21
N THR A 339 29.14 39.07 -28.99
CA THR A 339 29.01 40.09 -30.03
C THR A 339 30.41 40.47 -30.49
N SER A 340 30.65 40.38 -31.80
CA SER A 340 31.88 40.74 -32.50
C SER A 340 32.35 42.17 -32.23
N GLY A 341 33.66 42.35 -31.99
CA GLY A 341 34.34 43.66 -32.03
C GLY A 341 35.69 43.76 -31.30
N VAL A 342 36.79 43.33 -31.95
CA VAL A 342 38.14 43.96 -32.11
C VAL A 342 38.64 45.01 -31.07
N PRO A 343 39.95 45.16 -30.73
CA PRO A 343 41.03 44.18 -30.46
C PRO A 343 41.81 44.46 -29.12
N ARG A 344 42.60 43.47 -28.69
CA ARG A 344 43.92 43.58 -28.00
C ARG A 344 44.04 44.53 -26.78
N PRO A 345 44.34 43.95 -25.60
CA PRO A 345 45.69 44.16 -25.07
C PRO A 345 46.37 42.86 -24.60
N THR A 346 47.67 42.84 -24.84
CA THR A 346 48.66 41.86 -24.39
C THR A 346 48.59 41.65 -22.88
N ILE A 347 48.40 40.41 -22.42
CA ILE A 347 48.66 40.03 -21.03
C ILE A 347 49.52 38.77 -21.01
N THR A 348 50.61 38.93 -20.29
CA THR A 348 51.74 38.05 -20.02
C THR A 348 51.33 36.65 -19.56
N GLU A 349 51.98 35.66 -20.16
CA GLU A 349 51.91 34.24 -19.84
C GLU A 349 52.23 33.96 -18.36
N SER A 350 51.37 33.19 -17.70
CA SER A 350 51.70 32.43 -16.49
C SER A 350 51.72 30.94 -16.83
N PRO A 351 52.76 30.18 -16.42
CA PRO A 351 52.97 28.82 -16.88
C PRO A 351 52.05 27.81 -16.16
N GLY A 352 51.25 27.10 -16.96
CA GLY A 352 51.12 25.64 -16.97
C GLY A 352 50.63 24.94 -15.69
N ARG A 353 49.32 24.66 -15.63
CA ARG A 353 48.81 23.44 -14.96
C ARG A 353 48.36 22.45 -16.02
N ASN A 354 49.12 21.37 -16.14
CA ASN A 354 48.86 20.26 -17.04
C ASN A 354 47.53 19.61 -16.66
N SER A 355 46.52 19.77 -17.52
CA SER A 355 45.31 18.99 -17.48
C SER A 355 45.65 17.54 -17.82
N THR A 356 45.35 16.63 -16.92
CA THR A 356 45.47 15.19 -17.17
C THR A 356 44.52 14.84 -18.32
N PRO A 357 45.00 14.21 -19.41
CA PRO A 357 44.17 13.88 -20.55
C PRO A 357 43.15 12.79 -20.17
N ILE A 358 41.95 13.22 -19.79
CA ILE A 358 40.80 12.35 -19.45
C ILE A 358 40.50 11.37 -20.60
N GLY A 359 40.78 11.75 -21.84
CA GLY A 359 40.61 10.89 -23.01
C GLY A 359 41.42 9.59 -22.97
N ALA A 360 42.61 9.59 -22.35
CA ALA A 360 43.44 8.37 -22.24
C ALA A 360 42.87 7.37 -21.21
N ILE A 361 42.26 7.88 -20.13
CA ILE A 361 41.66 7.05 -19.07
C ILE A 361 40.37 6.40 -19.59
N VAL A 362 39.53 7.16 -20.29
CA VAL A 362 38.26 6.63 -20.84
C VAL A 362 38.54 5.62 -21.97
N GLY A 363 39.54 5.87 -22.82
CA GLY A 363 39.95 4.93 -23.88
C GLY A 363 40.44 3.58 -23.34
N GLY A 364 41.17 3.59 -22.22
CA GLY A 364 41.67 2.36 -21.59
C GLY A 364 40.56 1.46 -21.03
N VAL A 365 39.54 2.05 -20.38
CA VAL A 365 38.45 1.27 -19.77
C VAL A 365 37.55 0.64 -20.84
N VAL A 366 37.20 1.38 -21.89
CA VAL A 366 36.37 0.84 -22.99
C VAL A 366 37.12 -0.25 -23.74
N GLY A 367 38.41 -0.06 -24.04
CA GLY A 367 39.24 -1.09 -24.67
C GLY A 367 39.39 -2.36 -23.83
N GLY A 368 39.56 -2.22 -22.52
CA GLY A 368 39.66 -3.34 -21.59
C GLY A 368 38.37 -4.17 -21.51
N LEU A 369 37.20 -3.52 -21.46
CA LEU A 369 35.91 -4.23 -21.41
C LEU A 369 35.64 -5.03 -22.69
N VAL A 370 36.01 -4.49 -23.86
CA VAL A 370 35.88 -5.21 -25.15
C VAL A 370 36.79 -6.43 -25.18
N LEU A 371 38.03 -6.33 -24.70
CA LEU A 371 38.96 -7.45 -24.66
C LEU A 371 38.46 -8.58 -23.72
N ILE A 372 37.97 -8.23 -22.53
CA ILE A 372 37.43 -9.20 -21.55
C ILE A 372 36.21 -9.92 -22.14
N ALA A 373 35.30 -9.19 -22.79
CA ALA A 373 34.13 -9.78 -23.44
C ALA A 373 34.53 -10.77 -24.55
N LEU A 374 35.56 -10.45 -25.34
CA LEU A 374 36.04 -11.30 -26.42
C LEU A 374 36.68 -12.60 -25.89
N VAL A 375 37.45 -12.52 -24.80
CA VAL A 375 38.02 -13.70 -24.11
C VAL A 375 36.91 -14.59 -23.53
N ALA A 376 35.91 -14.01 -22.85
CA ALA A 376 34.78 -14.75 -22.32
C ALA A 376 33.97 -15.44 -23.42
N PHE A 377 33.74 -14.74 -24.55
CA PHE A 377 33.05 -15.30 -25.71
C PHE A 377 33.80 -16.50 -26.32
N LEU A 378 35.12 -16.41 -26.47
CA LEU A 378 35.93 -17.53 -26.96
C LEU A 378 35.92 -18.72 -26.00
N PHE A 379 35.90 -18.48 -24.68
CA PHE A 379 35.82 -19.54 -23.67
C PHE A 379 34.48 -20.28 -23.72
N VAL A 380 33.37 -19.54 -23.86
CA VAL A 380 32.02 -20.11 -24.03
C VAL A 380 31.91 -20.86 -25.37
N ARG A 381 32.48 -20.31 -26.45
CA ARG A 381 32.47 -20.95 -27.77
C ARG A 381 33.26 -22.25 -27.80
N ASN A 382 34.39 -22.32 -27.08
CA ASN A 382 35.18 -23.54 -26.98
C ASN A 382 34.53 -24.59 -26.09
N ARG A 383 33.84 -24.19 -25.01
CA ARG A 383 33.08 -25.13 -24.16
C ARG A 383 31.92 -25.81 -24.87
N ARG A 384 31.27 -25.15 -25.83
CA ARG A 384 30.12 -25.71 -26.56
C ARG A 384 30.47 -26.84 -27.54
N LYS A 385 31.75 -27.06 -27.87
CA LYS A 385 32.17 -28.13 -28.80
C LYS A 385 32.29 -29.53 -28.16
N GLY A 386 32.08 -29.65 -26.84
CA GLY A 386 32.31 -30.90 -26.09
C GLY A 386 31.07 -31.72 -25.70
N TYR A 387 29.85 -31.19 -25.82
CA TYR A 387 28.65 -31.92 -25.41
C TYR A 387 28.12 -32.77 -26.56
N LYS A 388 28.74 -33.93 -26.78
CA LYS A 388 28.11 -35.03 -27.50
C LYS A 388 26.99 -35.57 -26.60
N GLN A 389 25.76 -35.29 -27.00
CA GLN A 389 24.54 -35.83 -26.42
C GLN A 389 24.63 -37.37 -26.46
N PRO A 390 24.61 -38.09 -25.33
CA PRO A 390 24.55 -39.54 -25.34
C PRO A 390 23.26 -39.97 -26.04
N ALA A 391 23.40 -40.84 -27.03
CA ALA A 391 22.28 -41.41 -27.77
C ALA A 391 21.32 -42.10 -26.79
N ALA A 392 20.03 -41.81 -26.94
CA ALA A 392 18.95 -42.47 -26.24
C ALA A 392 18.99 -43.98 -26.54
N ALA A 393 19.34 -44.78 -25.54
CA ALA A 393 19.21 -46.23 -25.60
C ALA A 393 17.75 -46.61 -25.34
N ALA A 394 17.23 -47.48 -26.20
CA ALA A 394 15.92 -48.11 -26.08
C ALA A 394 15.78 -48.91 -24.77
N PRO A 395 14.56 -49.08 -24.23
CA PRO A 395 14.34 -49.79 -22.98
C PRO A 395 14.46 -51.30 -23.19
N MET A 396 15.49 -51.91 -22.60
CA MET A 396 15.56 -53.36 -22.42
C MET A 396 14.93 -53.74 -21.08
N SER A 397 14.05 -54.74 -21.18
CA SER A 397 13.34 -55.39 -20.10
C SER A 397 14.25 -56.24 -19.21
N ALA A 398 13.71 -56.56 -18.02
CA ALA A 398 14.04 -57.66 -17.13
C ALA A 398 15.28 -57.49 -16.23
N TYR A 399 15.05 -56.97 -15.03
CA TYR A 399 15.48 -57.62 -13.78
C TYR A 399 14.34 -57.50 -12.76
N GLN A 400 13.85 -58.65 -12.28
CA GLN A 400 12.97 -58.76 -11.12
C GLN A 400 13.79 -58.47 -9.86
N GLU A 401 13.33 -57.51 -9.06
CA GLU A 401 13.78 -57.32 -7.68
C GLU A 401 12.55 -57.22 -6.76
N PRO A 402 12.54 -57.85 -5.57
CA PRO A 402 11.32 -58.10 -4.81
C PRO A 402 11.01 -56.98 -3.81
N HIS A 403 9.73 -56.60 -3.81
CA HIS A 403 8.96 -55.99 -2.71
C HIS A 403 9.42 -54.64 -2.15
N LYS A 404 8.77 -53.58 -2.68
CA LYS A 404 8.50 -52.34 -1.94
C LYS A 404 7.00 -52.01 -2.11
N PRO A 405 6.26 -51.62 -1.06
CA PRO A 405 4.82 -51.37 -1.17
C PRO A 405 4.56 -50.05 -1.89
N ASP A 406 3.74 -50.13 -2.94
CA ASP A 406 3.29 -49.03 -3.78
C ASP A 406 2.36 -48.07 -3.04
N GLY A 407 2.61 -46.78 -3.25
CA GLY A 407 1.79 -45.67 -2.78
C GLY A 407 1.67 -44.60 -3.87
N ASP A 408 1.29 -45.00 -5.08
CA ASP A 408 1.03 -44.09 -6.21
C ASP A 408 -0.36 -44.38 -6.80
N ASN A 409 -1.40 -43.68 -6.33
CA ASN A 409 -2.71 -43.71 -6.98
C ASN A 409 -3.54 -42.43 -6.74
N TYR A 410 -2.96 -41.25 -6.99
CA TYR A 410 -3.69 -39.97 -6.93
C TYR A 410 -3.85 -39.25 -8.28
N ALA A 411 -3.32 -39.79 -9.38
CA ALA A 411 -3.33 -39.09 -10.67
C ALA A 411 -4.51 -39.42 -11.60
N LEU A 412 -5.27 -40.50 -11.37
CA LEU A 412 -6.37 -40.91 -12.27
C LEU A 412 -7.78 -40.56 -11.79
N GLN A 413 -7.96 -40.08 -10.55
CA GLN A 413 -9.30 -39.79 -10.01
C GLN A 413 -9.82 -38.38 -10.34
N GLN A 414 -8.94 -37.44 -10.73
CA GLN A 414 -9.37 -36.06 -10.97
C GLN A 414 -9.96 -35.81 -12.37
N GLN A 415 -9.70 -36.70 -13.33
CA GLN A 415 -10.22 -36.56 -14.70
C GLN A 415 -11.67 -37.03 -14.85
N GLN A 416 -12.19 -37.81 -13.90
CA GLN A 416 -13.54 -38.39 -13.98
C GLN A 416 -14.64 -37.47 -13.43
N TYR A 417 -14.30 -36.48 -12.60
CA TYR A 417 -15.27 -35.51 -12.06
C TYR A 417 -15.63 -34.37 -13.04
N ALA A 418 -14.76 -34.04 -14.00
CA ALA A 418 -15.03 -32.98 -14.97
C ALA A 418 -16.03 -33.40 -16.06
N GLN A 419 -16.18 -34.71 -16.34
CA GLN A 419 -17.06 -35.19 -17.40
C GLN A 419 -18.52 -35.42 -16.96
N GLN A 420 -18.79 -35.54 -15.66
CA GLN A 420 -20.15 -35.79 -15.16
C GLN A 420 -21.02 -34.54 -15.00
N GLN A 421 -20.47 -33.32 -15.03
CA GLN A 421 -21.26 -32.08 -14.91
C GLN A 421 -21.89 -31.59 -16.22
N PHE A 422 -21.52 -32.14 -17.39
CA PHE A 422 -22.11 -31.71 -18.67
C PHE A 422 -23.40 -32.46 -19.07
N ALA A 423 -23.77 -33.53 -18.35
CA ALA A 423 -24.91 -34.38 -18.72
C ALA A 423 -26.24 -34.00 -18.02
N GLN A 424 -26.29 -33.01 -17.13
CA GLN A 424 -27.53 -32.65 -16.40
C GLN A 424 -28.27 -31.38 -16.88
N GLN A 425 -27.83 -30.69 -17.94
CA GLN A 425 -28.52 -29.49 -18.45
C GLN A 425 -29.48 -29.71 -19.64
N GLN A 426 -29.89 -30.96 -19.94
CA GLN A 426 -30.74 -31.27 -21.11
C GLN A 426 -32.17 -31.71 -20.81
N GLN A 427 -32.76 -31.35 -19.65
CA GLN A 427 -34.21 -31.48 -19.46
C GLN A 427 -34.80 -30.29 -18.71
N PHE A 428 -35.19 -29.25 -19.45
CA PHE A 428 -36.33 -28.41 -19.09
C PHE A 428 -37.06 -28.00 -20.37
N GLY A 429 -37.91 -28.91 -20.84
CA GLY A 429 -38.97 -28.60 -21.78
C GLY A 429 -40.27 -29.06 -21.15
N GLU A 430 -41.07 -28.13 -20.63
CA GLU A 430 -42.53 -28.22 -20.65
C GLU A 430 -43.11 -26.80 -20.70
N GLN A 431 -44.04 -26.64 -21.64
CA GLN A 431 -44.78 -25.42 -21.92
C GLN A 431 -45.72 -25.10 -20.75
N GLN A 432 -45.66 -23.89 -20.21
CA GLN A 432 -46.79 -23.31 -19.47
C GLN A 432 -47.42 -22.18 -20.29
N GLN A 433 -48.69 -22.41 -20.65
CA GLN A 433 -49.59 -21.45 -21.28
C GLN A 433 -49.76 -20.20 -20.41
N PHE A 434 -49.60 -19.03 -21.03
CA PHE A 434 -50.00 -17.74 -20.46
C PHE A 434 -51.53 -17.54 -20.58
N PRO A 435 -52.24 -17.16 -19.50
CA PRO A 435 -53.60 -16.66 -19.61
C PRO A 435 -53.65 -15.28 -20.24
N GLN A 436 -54.72 -15.05 -21.03
CA GLN A 436 -55.03 -13.81 -21.71
C GLN A 436 -55.28 -12.62 -20.76
N GLN A 437 -54.82 -11.46 -21.24
CA GLN A 437 -55.38 -10.10 -21.14
C GLN A 437 -56.21 -9.73 -19.91
N GLN A 438 -55.69 -8.76 -19.14
CA GLN A 438 -56.52 -7.77 -18.44
C GLN A 438 -56.17 -6.36 -18.92
N GLN A 439 -57.22 -5.65 -19.34
CA GLN A 439 -57.21 -4.28 -19.85
C GLN A 439 -56.67 -3.28 -18.81
N PHE A 440 -55.76 -2.41 -19.24
CA PHE A 440 -55.43 -1.17 -18.53
C PHE A 440 -56.50 -0.10 -18.79
N PRO A 441 -57.03 0.58 -17.76
CA PRO A 441 -57.89 1.73 -17.95
C PRO A 441 -57.09 2.98 -18.34
N GLN A 442 -57.78 3.86 -19.07
CA GLN A 442 -57.28 5.04 -19.76
C GLN A 442 -56.56 6.07 -18.87
N GLN A 443 -55.58 6.73 -19.49
CA GLN A 443 -54.89 7.91 -18.99
C GLN A 443 -55.88 9.02 -18.59
N GLN A 444 -55.76 9.50 -17.36
CA GLN A 444 -56.31 10.79 -16.95
C GLN A 444 -55.43 11.93 -17.48
N GLN A 445 -56.09 12.85 -18.17
CA GLN A 445 -55.59 14.16 -18.57
C GLN A 445 -55.02 14.92 -17.38
N PHE A 446 -53.77 15.38 -17.48
CA PHE A 446 -53.28 16.49 -16.66
C PHE A 446 -53.46 17.81 -17.41
N LEU A 447 -54.21 18.70 -16.76
CA LEU A 447 -54.54 20.05 -17.17
C LEU A 447 -53.37 21.03 -16.93
N GLN A 448 -53.24 21.94 -17.90
CA GLN A 448 -52.84 23.36 -17.83
C GLN A 448 -51.50 23.79 -17.21
N GLN A 449 -50.67 24.32 -18.13
CA GLN A 449 -49.94 25.60 -18.10
C GLN A 449 -49.40 26.12 -16.75
N GLN A 450 -48.07 26.17 -16.66
CA GLN A 450 -47.41 27.27 -15.96
C GLN A 450 -46.35 27.89 -16.88
N GLN A 451 -46.56 29.16 -17.21
CA GLN A 451 -45.69 29.99 -18.05
C GLN A 451 -44.30 30.14 -17.40
N PHE A 452 -43.25 29.92 -18.21
CA PHE A 452 -41.91 30.38 -17.91
C PHE A 452 -41.82 31.90 -18.18
N PRO A 453 -41.27 32.72 -17.26
CA PRO A 453 -40.93 34.09 -17.59
C PRO A 453 -39.73 34.14 -18.56
N GLN A 454 -39.80 35.06 -19.50
CA GLN A 454 -38.82 35.30 -20.55
C GLN A 454 -37.41 35.60 -20.00
N GLN A 455 -36.43 35.15 -20.77
CA GLN A 455 -35.01 35.46 -20.61
C GLN A 455 -34.76 36.96 -20.52
N GLN A 456 -34.08 37.39 -19.47
CA GLN A 456 -33.42 38.69 -19.42
C GLN A 456 -32.16 38.66 -20.30
N GLN A 457 -32.10 39.63 -21.22
CA GLN A 457 -30.95 39.91 -22.05
C GLN A 457 -29.69 40.16 -21.21
N PHE A 458 -28.59 39.47 -21.57
CA PHE A 458 -27.24 39.84 -21.14
C PHE A 458 -26.85 41.17 -21.80
N PRO A 459 -26.33 42.16 -21.03
CA PRO A 459 -25.74 43.35 -21.64
C PRO A 459 -24.41 43.00 -22.32
N GLN A 460 -24.20 43.60 -23.49
CA GLN A 460 -23.02 43.45 -24.32
C GLN A 460 -21.74 43.79 -23.57
N GLN A 461 -20.69 42.99 -23.84
CA GLN A 461 -19.34 43.23 -23.38
C GLN A 461 -18.82 44.59 -23.87
N GLN A 462 -18.40 45.44 -22.92
CA GLN A 462 -17.67 46.66 -23.19
C GLN A 462 -16.25 46.36 -23.69
N GLN A 463 -15.83 47.14 -24.69
CA GLN A 463 -14.50 47.20 -25.27
C GLN A 463 -13.41 47.37 -24.20
N PHE A 464 -12.38 46.52 -24.29
CA PHE A 464 -11.10 46.74 -23.60
C PHE A 464 -10.36 47.92 -24.25
N LEU A 465 -9.97 48.91 -23.43
CA LEU A 465 -9.02 49.97 -23.81
C LEU A 465 -7.56 49.45 -23.78
N PRO A 466 -6.66 50.02 -24.60
CA PRO A 466 -5.27 49.58 -24.67
C PRO A 466 -4.39 50.17 -23.56
N GLN A 467 -3.29 49.45 -23.31
CA GLN A 467 -2.24 49.67 -22.32
C GLN A 467 -1.84 51.14 -22.11
N GLN A 468 -1.63 51.51 -20.84
CA GLN A 468 -0.84 52.68 -20.47
C GLN A 468 0.42 52.29 -19.69
N GLN A 469 1.47 53.05 -19.98
CA GLN A 469 2.86 52.92 -19.61
C GLN A 469 3.10 53.04 -18.09
N PHE A 470 4.04 52.23 -17.60
CA PHE A 470 4.70 52.45 -16.31
C PHE A 470 5.83 53.47 -16.42
N LEU A 471 5.92 54.40 -15.45
CA LEU A 471 7.10 55.20 -15.05
C LEU A 471 6.83 55.80 -13.63
N PRO A 472 7.83 56.28 -12.87
CA PRO A 472 8.16 55.75 -11.54
C PRO A 472 8.06 56.75 -10.36
N GLN A 473 8.15 56.20 -9.14
CA GLN A 473 8.53 56.79 -7.83
C GLN A 473 7.96 58.16 -7.40
N GLN A 474 7.27 58.21 -6.25
CA GLN A 474 7.79 58.75 -4.97
C GLN A 474 6.68 59.08 -3.93
N GLN A 475 7.14 59.05 -2.67
CA GLN A 475 6.68 59.80 -1.48
C GLN A 475 5.55 59.29 -0.58
N PHE A 476 5.87 59.39 0.71
CA PHE A 476 5.19 58.94 1.93
C PHE A 476 4.31 60.06 2.56
N LEU A 477 3.37 59.62 3.42
CA LEU A 477 2.61 60.32 4.50
C LEU A 477 1.30 61.06 4.13
N PRO A 478 0.37 61.30 5.09
CA PRO A 478 -0.07 60.48 6.24
C PRO A 478 -1.62 60.31 6.32
N GLN A 479 -2.07 59.54 7.33
CA GLN A 479 -3.46 59.24 7.76
C GLN A 479 -4.58 60.24 7.37
N GLN A 480 -5.70 59.70 6.89
CA GLN A 480 -7.02 60.31 7.11
C GLN A 480 -8.13 59.25 7.28
N GLN A 481 -9.08 59.61 8.15
CA GLN A 481 -10.13 58.80 8.76
C GLN A 481 -11.15 58.25 7.74
N LEU A 482 -11.54 56.98 7.90
CA LEU A 482 -12.73 56.41 7.26
C LEU A 482 -13.99 56.71 8.08
N PRO A 483 -15.10 57.16 7.46
CA PRO A 483 -16.43 57.09 8.06
C PRO A 483 -17.00 55.67 7.92
N GLN A 484 -17.74 55.24 8.94
CA GLN A 484 -18.50 54.00 8.94
C GLN A 484 -19.58 54.02 7.85
N GLN A 485 -19.60 52.99 6.99
CA GLN A 485 -20.77 52.67 6.18
C GLN A 485 -21.57 51.55 6.84
N GLN A 486 -22.84 51.85 7.11
CA GLN A 486 -23.91 50.90 7.40
C GLN A 486 -23.98 49.83 6.33
N TYR A 487 -23.79 48.57 6.71
CA TYR A 487 -24.23 47.44 5.90
C TYR A 487 -25.74 47.26 6.08
N GLN A 488 -26.48 47.49 4.98
CA GLN A 488 -27.87 47.08 4.81
C GLN A 488 -27.92 45.54 4.71
N GLN A 489 -28.67 44.91 5.60
CA GLN A 489 -29.02 43.49 5.52
C GLN A 489 -29.87 43.24 4.27
N GLN A 490 -29.32 42.55 3.28
CA GLN A 490 -30.11 41.84 2.27
C GLN A 490 -30.41 40.43 2.79
N GLN A 491 -31.68 40.21 3.13
CA GLN A 491 -32.24 38.90 3.45
C GLN A 491 -32.25 38.03 2.17
N ALA A 492 -31.55 36.91 2.21
CA ALA A 492 -31.74 35.83 1.25
C ALA A 492 -32.91 34.93 1.70
N PRO A 493 -33.80 34.47 0.79
CA PRO A 493 -34.87 33.55 1.16
C PRO A 493 -34.31 32.15 1.46
N PHE A 494 -34.61 31.64 2.65
CA PHE A 494 -34.45 30.23 3.01
C PHE A 494 -35.40 29.36 2.15
N LEU A 495 -34.84 28.38 1.44
CA LEU A 495 -35.61 27.24 0.92
C LEU A 495 -35.82 26.19 2.03
N PRO A 496 -37.01 25.57 2.16
CA PRO A 496 -37.28 24.58 3.18
C PRO A 496 -36.76 23.19 2.77
N GLN A 497 -35.69 22.74 3.43
CA GLN A 497 -35.10 21.40 3.30
C GLN A 497 -35.86 20.36 4.16
N GLN A 498 -37.19 20.31 4.08
CA GLN A 498 -38.01 19.43 4.93
C GLN A 498 -38.69 18.26 4.19
N GLN A 499 -38.67 18.22 2.85
CA GLN A 499 -39.38 17.16 2.10
C GLN A 499 -38.55 15.91 1.75
N GLN A 500 -37.21 15.95 1.86
CA GLN A 500 -36.39 14.81 1.44
C GLN A 500 -36.20 13.71 2.51
N GLN A 501 -36.49 14.01 3.79
CA GLN A 501 -36.40 13.00 4.87
C GLN A 501 -37.68 12.15 5.03
N GLN A 502 -38.85 12.62 4.61
CA GLN A 502 -40.09 11.81 4.73
C GLN A 502 -40.20 10.69 3.68
N GLN A 503 -39.57 10.83 2.51
CA GLN A 503 -39.60 9.74 1.50
C GLN A 503 -38.71 8.55 1.87
N THR A 504 -37.66 8.75 2.68
CA THR A 504 -36.78 7.64 3.09
C THR A 504 -37.40 6.77 4.18
N PHE A 505 -38.37 7.30 4.95
CA PHE A 505 -39.01 6.53 6.03
C PHE A 505 -40.16 5.61 5.55
N LEU A 506 -40.74 5.88 4.37
CA LEU A 506 -41.87 5.09 3.84
C LEU A 506 -41.44 3.86 3.01
N GLN A 507 -40.19 3.75 2.58
CA GLN A 507 -39.69 2.56 1.87
C GLN A 507 -39.17 1.45 2.80
N ALA A 508 -38.99 1.72 4.10
CA ALA A 508 -38.51 0.72 5.06
C ALA A 508 -39.62 -0.14 5.71
N GLN A 509 -40.90 0.06 5.36
CA GLN A 509 -42.03 -0.68 5.96
C GLN A 509 -42.69 -1.73 5.06
N GLN A 510 -42.13 -2.06 3.90
CA GLN A 510 -42.69 -3.13 3.04
C GLN A 510 -41.71 -4.28 2.87
N ALA A 511 -41.53 -5.06 3.96
CA ALA A 511 -41.09 -6.45 3.88
C ALA A 511 -42.26 -7.33 4.35
N PRO A 512 -42.78 -8.25 3.51
CA PRO A 512 -43.88 -9.11 3.93
C PRO A 512 -43.39 -10.20 4.88
N TYR A 513 -43.94 -10.19 6.09
CA TYR A 513 -44.04 -11.37 6.95
C TYR A 513 -44.95 -12.39 6.27
N ASN A 514 -44.42 -13.56 5.92
CA ASN A 514 -45.22 -14.72 5.56
C ASN A 514 -45.04 -15.85 6.59
N HIS A 515 -46.12 -16.05 7.34
CA HIS A 515 -46.66 -17.30 7.89
C HIS A 515 -45.69 -18.48 8.19
N MET A 516 -45.44 -18.71 9.48
CA MET A 516 -45.30 -20.07 10.02
C MET A 516 -46.67 -20.51 10.56
N SER A 517 -47.35 -21.40 9.85
CA SER A 517 -48.47 -22.17 10.40
C SER A 517 -47.99 -23.57 10.79
N SER A 518 -48.28 -23.93 12.03
CA SER A 518 -48.20 -25.24 12.65
C SER A 518 -48.92 -26.35 11.87
N GLN A 519 -48.29 -27.51 11.74
CA GLN A 519 -48.99 -28.80 11.67
C GLN A 519 -48.13 -29.96 12.22
N PRO A 520 -48.77 -31.06 12.64
CA PRO A 520 -48.33 -31.87 13.76
C PRO A 520 -47.47 -33.08 13.38
N SER A 521 -46.74 -33.54 14.39
CA SER A 521 -46.00 -34.78 14.49
C SER A 521 -46.82 -36.02 14.09
N GLN A 522 -46.29 -36.81 13.15
CA GLN A 522 -46.53 -38.24 13.04
C GLN A 522 -45.21 -39.03 12.90
N PRO A 523 -45.15 -40.26 13.43
CA PRO A 523 -43.91 -41.01 13.63
C PRO A 523 -43.49 -41.76 12.35
N SER A 524 -42.19 -41.75 12.06
CA SER A 524 -41.61 -42.62 11.03
C SER A 524 -41.35 -44.03 11.59
N PRO A 525 -41.52 -45.08 10.76
CA PRO A 525 -41.43 -46.46 11.19
C PRO A 525 -39.97 -46.94 11.26
N THR A 526 -39.73 -47.79 12.25
CA THR A 526 -38.63 -48.75 12.33
C THR A 526 -38.49 -49.54 11.04
N PHE A 527 -37.29 -49.54 10.45
CA PHE A 527 -36.85 -50.57 9.51
C PHE A 527 -35.57 -51.20 10.05
N ALA A 528 -35.72 -52.45 10.48
CA ALA A 528 -34.66 -53.39 10.78
C ALA A 528 -34.24 -54.13 9.49
N ASP A 529 -33.04 -54.71 9.57
CA ASP A 529 -32.47 -55.76 8.72
C ASP A 529 -32.11 -55.42 7.27
N HIS A 530 -30.80 -55.33 7.01
CA HIS A 530 -30.06 -56.35 6.26
C HIS A 530 -28.62 -55.86 6.01
N LEU A 531 -27.64 -56.43 6.69
CA LEU A 531 -26.32 -56.72 6.11
C LEU A 531 -25.54 -57.69 6.99
N ASN A 532 -25.58 -58.95 6.57
CA ASN A 532 -24.82 -60.05 7.09
C ASN A 532 -23.53 -60.20 6.26
N GLN A 533 -22.42 -60.39 6.96
CA GLN A 533 -21.20 -61.12 6.54
C GLN A 533 -20.46 -60.70 5.26
N ARG A 534 -19.27 -60.12 5.45
CA ARG A 534 -18.00 -60.84 5.21
C ARG A 534 -16.87 -60.22 6.03
N GLN A 535 -16.39 -61.00 7.00
CA GLN A 535 -15.18 -60.75 7.78
C GLN A 535 -13.95 -61.19 6.97
N SER A 536 -12.88 -60.40 7.01
CA SER A 536 -11.49 -60.86 6.87
C SER A 536 -10.64 -59.91 7.72
N GLY A 537 -10.04 -60.47 8.76
CA GLY A 537 -9.48 -59.71 9.88
C GLY A 537 -8.09 -59.11 9.63
N TYR A 538 -7.81 -58.07 10.40
CA TYR A 538 -6.48 -57.74 10.90
C TYR A 538 -6.63 -57.37 12.38
N GLY A 539 -5.86 -58.06 13.23
CA GLY A 539 -5.87 -57.89 14.67
C GLY A 539 -5.16 -56.62 15.11
N TYR A 540 -5.70 -55.98 16.14
CA TYR A 540 -5.03 -54.94 16.90
C TYR A 540 -5.11 -55.31 18.38
N THR A 541 -3.96 -55.62 18.98
CA THR A 541 -3.78 -55.73 20.43
C THR A 541 -3.68 -54.33 21.04
N PRO A 542 -4.52 -53.96 22.02
CA PRO A 542 -4.38 -52.70 22.73
C PRO A 542 -3.21 -52.74 23.72
N PRO A 543 -2.49 -51.63 23.95
CA PRO A 543 -1.42 -51.58 24.94
C PRO A 543 -1.98 -51.65 26.37
N THR A 544 -1.31 -52.47 27.17
CA THR A 544 -1.57 -52.73 28.59
C THR A 544 -1.33 -51.47 29.44
N LEU A 545 -2.31 -51.13 30.28
CA LEU A 545 -2.19 -50.11 31.32
C LEU A 545 -1.19 -50.56 32.39
N ILE A 546 -0.15 -49.75 32.62
CA ILE A 546 0.80 -49.93 33.72
C ILE A 546 0.19 -49.29 34.99
N PRO A 547 0.11 -50.01 36.13
CA PRO A 547 -0.35 -49.45 37.39
C PRO A 547 0.74 -48.56 38.02
N GLN A 548 0.40 -47.33 38.38
CA GLN A 548 1.26 -46.45 39.17
C GLN A 548 1.25 -46.90 40.64
N GLN A 549 2.45 -47.13 41.19
CA GLN A 549 2.68 -47.27 42.62
C GLN A 549 2.89 -45.90 43.29
N PRO A 550 2.53 -45.75 44.57
CA PRO A 550 2.59 -44.49 45.30
C PRO A 550 3.98 -44.26 45.91
N LEU A 551 4.44 -43.01 45.97
CA LEU A 551 5.54 -42.62 46.84
C LEU A 551 5.29 -41.26 47.50
N ASP A 552 5.64 -41.22 48.78
CA ASP A 552 5.31 -40.29 49.85
C ASP A 552 5.93 -38.87 49.78
N SER A 553 5.11 -37.87 50.16
CA SER A 553 5.34 -36.73 51.09
C SER A 553 6.53 -35.72 50.89
N PRO A 554 6.52 -34.50 51.51
CA PRO A 554 5.44 -33.74 52.16
C PRO A 554 5.27 -32.28 51.66
N ILE A 555 4.05 -31.75 51.82
CA ILE A 555 3.68 -30.34 51.67
C ILE A 555 3.71 -29.66 53.05
N ILE A 556 4.40 -28.53 53.17
CA ILE A 556 4.32 -27.62 54.33
C ILE A 556 3.19 -26.60 54.06
N PHE A 557 2.14 -26.65 54.87
CA PHE A 557 1.17 -25.57 55.03
C PHE A 557 1.50 -24.80 56.32
N GLN A 558 1.57 -23.47 56.24
CA GLN A 558 1.25 -22.60 57.37
C GLN A 558 0.01 -21.77 57.02
N THR A 559 -0.98 -21.92 57.89
CA THR A 559 -2.27 -21.26 57.98
C THR A 559 -2.14 -19.80 58.40
N GLN A 560 -3.07 -18.94 57.97
CA GLN A 560 -3.85 -18.13 58.91
C GLN A 560 -5.11 -17.52 58.29
N SER A 561 -6.01 -17.15 59.19
CA SER A 561 -7.46 -17.22 59.15
C SER A 561 -8.17 -15.88 58.93
N ASN A 562 -9.44 -16.00 58.58
CA ASN A 562 -10.47 -14.98 58.33
C ASN A 562 -10.82 -14.01 59.47
N SER A 563 -11.58 -12.97 59.04
CA SER A 563 -12.49 -12.03 59.75
C SER A 563 -11.83 -10.74 60.27
N SER A 564 -12.37 -9.53 60.10
CA SER A 564 -13.77 -9.06 60.12
C SER A 564 -13.98 -7.63 59.53
N ASN A 565 -15.17 -7.37 58.97
CA ASN A 565 -15.99 -6.13 58.90
C ASN A 565 -15.39 -4.70 59.15
N SER A 566 -15.54 -3.83 58.12
CA SER A 566 -16.14 -2.44 58.07
C SER A 566 -15.80 -1.33 59.10
N PRO A 567 -15.99 -0.01 58.80
CA PRO A 567 -15.96 0.80 57.56
C PRO A 567 -15.19 2.17 57.76
N PRO A 568 -15.53 3.34 57.14
CA PRO A 568 -14.58 4.16 56.38
C PRO A 568 -14.10 5.44 57.10
N HIS A 569 -12.88 5.91 56.80
CA HIS A 569 -12.47 7.27 57.12
C HIS A 569 -11.62 7.92 56.03
N SER A 570 -12.11 9.10 55.64
CA SER A 570 -11.39 10.21 55.03
C SER A 570 -10.11 10.57 55.77
N ALA A 571 -9.01 10.81 55.06
CA ALA A 571 -7.94 11.67 55.56
C ALA A 571 -7.16 12.32 54.41
N GLN A 572 -6.81 13.57 54.70
CA GLN A 572 -6.23 14.61 53.87
C GLN A 572 -4.79 14.27 53.44
N VAL A 573 -4.42 14.67 52.22
CA VAL A 573 -3.01 14.74 51.80
C VAL A 573 -2.51 16.17 52.03
N SER A 574 -1.55 16.29 52.94
CA SER A 574 -0.79 17.51 53.23
C SER A 574 0.18 17.84 52.10
N TYR A 575 0.22 19.12 51.72
CA TYR A 575 1.23 19.69 50.84
C TYR A 575 2.57 19.77 51.57
N VAL A 576 3.62 19.16 51.00
CA VAL A 576 5.02 19.41 51.37
C VAL A 576 5.60 20.40 50.38
N ALA A 577 6.07 21.54 50.91
CA ALA A 577 6.71 22.62 50.16
C ALA A 577 8.11 22.20 49.67
N ALA A 578 8.41 22.52 48.40
CA ALA A 578 9.75 22.44 47.82
C ALA A 578 10.47 23.80 47.93
N PRO A 579 11.80 23.84 48.13
CA PRO A 579 12.53 25.09 48.30
C PRO A 579 13.03 25.70 46.97
N GLY A 580 12.79 27.01 46.83
CA GLY A 580 13.70 28.04 46.31
C GLY A 580 14.41 27.82 44.97
N VAL A 581 13.85 28.38 43.90
CA VAL A 581 14.57 28.68 42.65
C VAL A 581 15.11 30.11 42.70
N ALA A 582 16.43 30.27 42.66
CA ALA A 582 17.11 31.54 42.49
C ALA A 582 17.27 31.87 40.99
N THR A 583 16.82 33.05 40.60
CA THR A 583 16.98 33.65 39.27
C THR A 583 18.32 34.38 39.16
N PRO A 584 19.06 34.27 38.04
CA PRO A 584 20.09 35.24 37.69
C PRO A 584 19.50 36.31 36.75
N GLN A 585 19.46 37.56 37.24
CA GLN A 585 19.34 38.74 36.39
C GLN A 585 20.72 39.07 35.80
N THR A 586 20.83 39.09 34.47
CA THR A 586 21.95 39.71 33.76
C THR A 586 21.43 40.85 32.91
N SER A 587 21.72 42.08 33.33
CA SER A 587 21.56 43.30 32.53
C SER A 587 22.69 43.42 31.49
N PRO A 588 22.41 43.88 30.26
CA PRO A 588 23.45 44.26 29.32
C PRO A 588 23.94 45.70 29.57
N ARG A 589 25.25 45.85 29.64
CA ARG A 589 26.00 47.11 29.79
C ARG A 589 26.28 47.70 28.40
N ASN A 590 25.90 48.95 28.20
CA ASN A 590 26.21 49.74 27.00
C ASN A 590 27.73 49.97 26.86
N PRO A 591 28.30 49.93 25.63
CA PRO A 591 29.67 50.36 25.38
C PRO A 591 29.75 51.87 25.16
N GLN A 592 30.61 52.54 25.93
CA GLN A 592 31.08 53.90 25.66
C GLN A 592 32.14 53.87 24.55
N THR A 593 31.93 54.71 23.54
CA THR A 593 32.94 55.14 22.56
C THR A 593 33.89 56.17 23.19
N PRO A 594 35.18 56.19 22.84
CA PRO A 594 36.08 57.26 23.24
C PRO A 594 36.19 58.33 22.14
N GLN A 595 35.77 59.57 22.42
CA GLN A 595 36.39 60.84 21.99
C GLN A 595 35.92 61.97 22.90
#